data_AF-A0ABD2P878-F1
#
_entry.id   AF-A0ABD2P878-F1
#
_cell.length_a   1.000
_cell.length_b   1.000
_cell.length_c   1.000
_cell.angle_alpha   90.00
_cell.angle_beta   90.00
_cell.angle_gamma   90.00
#
_symmetry.space_group_name_H-M   'P 1'
#
loop_
_entity.id
_entity.type
_entity.pdbx_description
1 polymer ?
#
loop_
_entity_poly.entity_id
_entity_poly.type
_entity_poly.pdbx_seq_one_letter_code
_entity_poly.pdbx_strand_id
1 'polypeptide(L)'
;MRDQFHLVPDLLNKYTINDLLLGHSKLRYWYRLELRKANVAYNDRLIRESSNKGKTLWGIVNKARSDNTVSCHNAISPQDFNNFFVSILLMISNNITQFNMDLESTFRSEVPANFSFQLTLISYHDVRDVILADVSNPDLKNSRSADYYGLLV
;
A
#
# COMPACT_ATOMS: atom_id res chain seq x y z
N MET A 1 -25.00 -2.81 -16.23
CA MET A 1 -23.61 -3.16 -16.60
C MET A 1 -23.28 -4.64 -16.37
N ARG A 2 -23.64 -5.24 -15.23
CA ARG A 2 -23.33 -6.65 -14.90
C ARG A 2 -24.02 -7.65 -15.83
N ASP A 3 -25.33 -7.51 -16.04
CA ASP A 3 -26.10 -8.40 -16.93
C ASP A 3 -25.68 -8.25 -18.39
N GLN A 4 -25.28 -7.03 -18.78
CA GLN A 4 -24.73 -6.72 -20.10
C GLN A 4 -23.35 -7.35 -20.33
N PHE A 5 -22.55 -7.60 -19.28
CA PHE A 5 -21.25 -8.26 -19.43
C PHE A 5 -21.38 -9.77 -19.64
N HIS A 6 -22.40 -10.42 -19.07
CA HIS A 6 -22.67 -11.85 -19.25
C HIS A 6 -23.29 -12.20 -20.61
N LEU A 7 -24.03 -11.27 -21.22
CA LEU A 7 -24.59 -11.44 -22.57
C LEU A 7 -23.52 -11.46 -23.66
N VAL A 8 -22.36 -10.83 -23.43
CA VAL A 8 -21.34 -10.61 -24.46
C VAL A 8 -20.52 -11.86 -24.79
N PRO A 9 -20.08 -12.71 -23.82
CA PRO A 9 -19.49 -14.02 -24.11
C PRO A 9 -20.41 -14.94 -24.93
N ASP A 10 -21.71 -14.97 -24.60
CA ASP A 10 -22.71 -15.79 -25.30
C ASP A 10 -22.93 -15.30 -26.75
N LEU A 11 -22.86 -13.99 -26.97
CA LEU A 11 -22.93 -13.38 -28.30
C LEU A 11 -21.62 -13.54 -29.09
N LEU A 12 -20.46 -13.47 -28.42
CA LEU A 12 -19.13 -13.67 -29.03
C LEU A 12 -18.91 -15.08 -29.53
N ASN A 13 -19.40 -16.10 -28.81
CA ASN A 13 -19.37 -17.49 -29.25
C ASN A 13 -20.25 -17.75 -30.47
N LYS A 14 -21.23 -16.87 -30.75
CA LYS A 14 -22.24 -17.06 -31.80
C LYS A 14 -21.98 -16.22 -33.06
N TYR A 15 -21.30 -15.08 -32.92
CA TYR A 15 -20.97 -14.17 -34.03
C TYR A 15 -19.55 -13.62 -33.87
N THR A 16 -18.61 -14.11 -34.68
CA THR A 16 -17.22 -13.64 -34.69
C THR A 16 -17.13 -12.31 -35.44
N ILE A 17 -17.44 -11.21 -34.75
CA ILE A 17 -17.40 -9.85 -35.29
C ILE A 17 -16.36 -9.08 -34.48
N ASN A 18 -15.31 -8.59 -35.15
CA ASN A 18 -14.17 -7.90 -34.51
C ASN A 18 -14.60 -6.69 -33.65
N ASP A 19 -15.67 -5.99 -34.03
CA ASP A 19 -16.24 -4.88 -33.25
C ASP A 19 -16.81 -5.32 -31.90
N LEU A 20 -17.31 -6.56 -31.81
CA LEU A 20 -17.85 -7.13 -30.57
C LEU A 20 -16.74 -7.47 -29.57
N LEU A 21 -15.57 -7.92 -30.06
CA LEU A 21 -14.38 -8.13 -29.24
C LEU A 21 -13.83 -6.83 -28.64
N LEU A 22 -13.89 -5.75 -29.42
CA LEU A 22 -13.46 -4.42 -29.02
C LEU A 22 -14.42 -3.82 -27.98
N GLY A 23 -15.73 -4.01 -28.17
CA GLY A 23 -16.76 -3.68 -27.18
C GLY A 23 -16.63 -4.46 -25.88
N HIS A 24 -16.38 -5.76 -25.95
CA HIS A 24 -16.13 -6.63 -24.79
C HIS A 24 -14.90 -6.19 -23.99
N SER A 25 -13.79 -5.88 -24.67
CA SER A 25 -12.56 -5.44 -24.02
C SER A 25 -12.76 -4.12 -23.27
N LYS A 26 -13.49 -3.17 -23.88
CA LYS A 26 -13.88 -1.90 -23.24
C LYS A 26 -14.79 -2.15 -22.03
N LEU A 27 -15.83 -2.95 -22.18
CA LEU A 27 -16.73 -3.30 -21.08
C LEU A 27 -15.99 -3.97 -19.91
N ARG A 28 -15.06 -4.88 -20.22
CA ARG A 28 -14.22 -5.55 -19.22
C ARG A 28 -13.32 -4.56 -18.49
N TYR A 29 -12.73 -3.61 -19.22
CA TYR A 29 -11.94 -2.54 -18.64
C TYR A 29 -12.78 -1.70 -17.67
N TRP A 30 -13.93 -1.19 -18.12
CA TRP A 30 -14.83 -0.38 -17.29
C TRP A 30 -15.31 -1.14 -16.06
N TYR A 31 -15.68 -2.40 -16.21
CA TYR A 31 -16.06 -3.26 -15.10
C TYR A 31 -14.94 -3.38 -14.05
N ARG A 32 -13.71 -3.68 -14.48
CA ARG A 32 -12.55 -3.77 -13.56
C ARG A 32 -12.23 -2.42 -12.92
N LEU A 33 -12.40 -1.32 -13.65
CA LEU A 33 -12.21 0.03 -13.12
C LEU A 33 -13.21 0.33 -12.00
N GLU A 34 -14.50 0.06 -12.22
CA GLU A 34 -15.54 0.28 -11.22
C GLU A 34 -15.36 -0.62 -9.99
N LEU A 35 -14.94 -1.88 -10.17
CA LEU A 35 -14.57 -2.75 -9.05
C LEU A 35 -13.42 -2.18 -8.22
N ARG A 36 -12.38 -1.64 -8.87
CA ARG A 36 -11.26 -1.01 -8.16
C ARG A 36 -11.72 0.20 -7.35
N LYS A 37 -12.53 1.08 -7.94
CA LYS A 37 -13.09 2.24 -7.25
C LYS A 37 -13.92 1.82 -6.03
N ALA A 38 -14.79 0.83 -6.20
CA ALA A 38 -15.62 0.31 -5.12
C ALA A 38 -14.78 -0.29 -3.99
N ASN A 39 -13.70 -1.02 -4.31
CA ASN A 39 -12.80 -1.61 -3.33
C ASN A 39 -12.02 -0.53 -2.54
N VAL A 40 -11.52 0.50 -3.23
CA VAL A 40 -10.88 1.66 -2.57
C VAL A 40 -11.86 2.36 -1.64
N ALA A 41 -13.07 2.66 -2.10
CA ALA A 41 -14.10 3.31 -1.30
C ALA A 41 -14.48 2.49 -0.05
N TYR A 42 -14.57 1.17 -0.20
CA TYR A 42 -14.83 0.25 0.91
C TYR A 42 -13.70 0.27 1.95
N ASN A 43 -12.44 0.16 1.53
CA ASN A 43 -11.30 0.17 2.43
C ASN A 43 -11.12 1.52 3.12
N ASP A 44 -11.32 2.62 2.40
CA ASP A 44 -11.29 3.99 2.97
C ASP A 44 -12.39 4.19 4.02
N ARG A 45 -13.58 3.61 3.80
CA ARG A 45 -14.64 3.60 4.82
C ARG A 45 -14.21 2.78 6.04
N LEU A 46 -13.70 1.57 5.82
CA LEU A 46 -13.24 0.66 6.87
C LEU A 46 -12.16 1.30 7.77
N ILE A 47 -11.20 2.01 7.18
CA ILE A 47 -10.13 2.71 7.93
C ILE A 47 -10.67 3.90 8.70
N ARG A 48 -11.62 4.66 8.12
CA ARG A 48 -12.21 5.82 8.80
C ARG A 48 -13.04 5.42 10.01
N GLU A 49 -13.82 4.35 9.88
CA GLU A 49 -14.73 3.86 10.91
C GLU A 49 -14.02 3.04 12.01
N SER A 50 -12.76 2.63 11.81
CA SER A 50 -12.07 1.79 12.79
C SER A 50 -11.51 2.59 13.97
N SER A 51 -11.56 1.98 15.16
CA SER A 51 -10.96 2.53 16.36
C SER A 51 -9.43 2.59 16.27
N ASN A 52 -8.82 1.58 15.63
CA ASN A 52 -7.37 1.50 15.41
C ASN A 52 -7.06 1.49 13.91
N LYS A 53 -6.87 2.70 13.35
CA LYS A 53 -6.65 2.93 11.92
C LYS A 53 -5.37 2.24 11.41
N GLY A 54 -4.28 2.31 12.18
CA GLY A 54 -3.01 1.69 11.82
C GLY A 54 -3.11 0.17 11.71
N LYS A 55 -3.77 -0.49 12.67
CA LYS A 55 -4.00 -1.93 12.64
C LYS A 55 -4.89 -2.34 11.47
N THR A 56 -5.96 -1.58 11.21
CA THR A 56 -6.87 -1.84 10.07
C THR A 56 -6.16 -1.69 8.74
N LEU A 57 -5.40 -0.61 8.55
CA LEU A 57 -4.59 -0.37 7.36
C LEU A 57 -3.59 -1.51 7.13
N TRP A 58 -2.85 -1.90 8.18
CA TRP A 58 -1.88 -2.98 8.11
C TRP A 58 -2.54 -4.33 7.78
N GLY A 59 -3.74 -4.57 8.30
CA GLY A 59 -4.54 -5.74 7.95
C GLY A 59 -4.94 -5.78 6.47
N ILE A 60 -5.29 -4.63 5.88
CA ILE A 60 -5.59 -4.51 4.44
C ILE A 60 -4.32 -4.81 3.62
N VAL A 61 -3.18 -4.23 4.00
CA VAL A 61 -1.88 -4.48 3.33
C VAL A 61 -1.50 -5.96 3.39
N ASN A 62 -1.62 -6.59 4.56
CA ASN A 62 -1.30 -8.02 4.72
C ASN A 62 -2.21 -8.91 3.88
N LYS A 63 -3.49 -8.57 3.74
CA LYS A 63 -4.41 -9.29 2.84
C LYS A 63 -4.11 -9.10 1.36
N ALA A 64 -3.52 -7.95 1.00
CA ALA A 64 -3.16 -7.63 -0.38
C ALA A 64 -1.82 -8.24 -0.81
N ARG A 65 -0.97 -8.59 0.16
CA ARG A 65 0.22 -9.39 -0.09
C ARG A 65 -0.24 -10.80 -0.46
N SER A 66 0.07 -11.25 -1.68
CA SER A 66 -0.15 -12.64 -2.08
C SER A 66 0.65 -13.57 -1.17
N ASP A 67 0.08 -14.73 -0.82
CA ASP A 67 0.74 -15.83 -0.06
C ASP A 67 1.97 -16.43 -0.76
N ASN A 68 2.54 -15.77 -1.78
CA ASN A 68 3.89 -16.01 -2.28
C ASN A 68 4.96 -15.57 -1.28
N THR A 69 4.69 -15.69 0.03
CA THR A 69 5.76 -15.80 1.01
C THR A 69 6.50 -17.08 0.68
N VAL A 70 7.56 -16.95 -0.11
CA VAL A 70 8.70 -17.86 0.01
C VAL A 70 8.94 -17.99 1.51
N SER A 71 8.79 -19.20 2.05
CA SER A 71 9.14 -19.49 3.44
C SER A 71 10.63 -19.21 3.57
N CYS A 72 10.96 -17.95 3.84
CA CYS A 72 12.28 -17.58 4.25
C CYS A 72 12.34 -18.09 5.69
N HIS A 73 12.91 -19.29 5.85
CA HIS A 73 13.34 -19.80 7.16
C HIS A 73 14.45 -18.90 7.68
N ASN A 74 14.09 -17.69 8.09
CA ASN A 74 14.96 -16.81 8.83
C ASN A 74 15.07 -17.39 10.23
N ALA A 75 16.31 -17.56 10.71
CA ALA A 75 16.59 -18.06 12.06
C ALA A 75 16.06 -17.12 13.17
N ILE A 76 15.61 -15.91 12.81
CA ILE A 76 15.18 -14.86 13.72
C ILE A 76 13.72 -14.56 13.43
N SER A 77 12.86 -14.66 14.45
CA SER A 77 11.45 -14.29 14.31
C SER A 77 11.31 -12.75 14.22
N PRO A 78 10.25 -12.22 13.60
CA PRO A 78 9.98 -10.78 13.61
C PRO A 78 9.92 -10.19 15.02
N GLN A 79 9.46 -10.98 15.99
CA GLN A 79 9.42 -10.57 17.39
C GLN A 79 10.84 -10.44 17.98
N ASP A 80 11.72 -11.40 17.70
CA ASP A 80 13.11 -11.37 18.16
C ASP A 80 13.87 -10.21 17.54
N PHE A 81 13.65 -9.96 16.24
CA PHE A 81 14.21 -8.80 15.55
C PHE A 81 13.74 -7.49 16.18
N ASN A 82 12.44 -7.35 16.44
CA ASN A 82 11.91 -6.16 17.10
C ASN A 82 12.47 -5.98 18.51
N ASN A 83 12.56 -7.06 19.28
CA ASN A 83 13.11 -7.02 20.64
C ASN A 83 14.59 -6.60 20.63
N PHE A 84 15.37 -7.06 19.65
CA PHE A 84 16.77 -6.66 19.47
C PHE A 84 16.90 -5.16 19.14
N PHE A 85 16.06 -4.62 18.26
CA PHE A 85 16.08 -3.19 17.97
C PHE A 85 15.67 -2.34 19.17
N VAL A 86 14.64 -2.77 19.91
CA VAL A 86 14.20 -2.09 21.13
C VAL A 86 15.30 -2.13 22.20
N SER A 87 15.99 -3.25 22.37
CA SER A 87 17.06 -3.36 23.36
C SER A 87 18.26 -2.49 23.02
N ILE A 88 18.64 -2.39 21.74
CA ILE A 88 19.65 -1.44 21.27
C ILE A 88 19.22 -0.01 21.54
N LEU A 89 17.99 0.37 21.19
CA LEU A 89 17.49 1.72 21.41
C LEU A 89 17.46 2.09 22.90
N LEU A 90 17.05 1.16 23.76
CA LEU A 90 17.08 1.36 25.21
C LEU A 90 18.50 1.48 25.73
N MET A 91 19.42 0.63 25.24
CA MET A 91 20.83 0.72 25.59
C MET A 91 21.42 2.07 25.16
N ILE A 92 21.16 2.52 23.94
CA ILE A 92 21.62 3.82 23.45
C ILE A 92 20.99 4.95 24.26
N SER A 93 19.67 4.94 24.46
CA SER A 93 18.94 5.90 25.30
C SER A 93 19.54 6.05 26.69
N ASN A 94 19.87 4.91 27.33
CA ASN A 94 20.37 4.89 28.69
C ASN A 94 21.87 5.23 28.80
N ASN A 95 22.64 5.05 27.72
CA ASN A 95 24.08 5.33 27.67
C ASN A 95 24.43 6.64 26.95
N ILE A 96 23.48 7.28 26.29
CA ILE A 96 23.62 8.67 25.88
C ILE A 96 23.67 9.47 27.18
N THR A 97 24.88 9.87 27.57
CA THR A 97 25.06 10.97 28.51
C THR A 97 24.21 12.12 28.03
N GLN A 98 23.38 12.69 28.90
CA GLN A 98 22.66 13.93 28.61
C GLN A 98 23.70 14.97 28.20
N PHE A 99 23.87 15.15 26.90
CA PHE A 99 24.67 16.23 26.37
C PHE A 99 23.87 17.49 26.67
N ASN A 100 24.32 18.22 27.68
CA ASN A 100 23.87 19.58 27.95
C ASN A 100 24.51 20.53 26.91
N MET A 101 24.44 20.12 25.64
CA MET A 101 25.00 20.78 24.49
C MET A 101 23.83 21.45 23.80
N ASP A 102 23.89 22.77 23.68
CA ASP A 102 22.93 23.52 22.90
C ASP A 102 23.13 23.17 21.42
N LEU A 103 22.39 22.17 20.97
CA LEU A 103 22.40 21.67 19.59
C LEU A 103 22.18 22.82 18.60
N GLU A 104 21.38 23.83 18.95
CA GLU A 104 21.15 24.97 18.06
C GLU A 104 22.44 25.76 17.82
N SER A 105 23.23 25.99 18.86
CA SER A 105 24.51 26.69 18.75
C SER A 105 25.55 25.90 17.94
N THR A 106 25.61 24.57 18.13
CA THR A 106 26.59 23.70 17.46
C THR A 106 26.23 23.51 15.98
N PHE A 107 24.95 23.36 15.65
CA PHE A 107 24.51 23.31 14.26
C PHE A 107 24.75 24.65 13.55
N ARG A 108 24.51 25.79 14.20
CA ARG A 108 24.78 27.11 13.61
C ARG A 108 26.27 27.36 13.34
N SER A 109 27.18 26.77 14.10
CA SER A 109 28.63 26.92 13.86
C SER A 109 29.17 26.07 12.72
N GLU A 110 28.54 24.93 12.42
CA GLU A 110 29.02 23.99 11.38
C GLU A 110 28.24 24.05 10.07
N VAL A 111 27.03 24.62 10.07
CA VAL A 111 26.23 24.76 8.85
C VAL A 111 26.72 25.98 8.05
N PRO A 112 27.15 25.82 6.79
CA PRO A 112 27.49 26.95 5.93
C PRO A 112 26.32 27.92 5.84
N ALA A 113 26.58 29.23 5.88
CA ALA A 113 25.56 30.29 5.87
C ALA A 113 24.54 30.22 4.70
N ASN A 114 24.81 29.37 3.71
CA ASN A 114 24.02 29.20 2.50
C ASN A 114 23.09 27.98 2.55
N PHE A 115 23.05 27.23 3.65
CA PHE A 115 22.26 25.99 3.76
C PHE A 115 21.10 26.17 4.74
N SER A 116 19.88 26.22 4.21
CA SER A 116 18.65 26.23 5.00
C SER A 116 17.93 24.90 4.83
N PHE A 117 17.56 24.25 5.93
CA PHE A 117 16.58 23.17 5.92
C PHE A 117 15.39 23.56 6.79
N GLN A 118 14.21 23.10 6.41
CA GLN A 118 12.98 23.32 7.16
C GLN A 118 12.32 21.97 7.41
N LEU A 119 12.06 21.66 8.69
CA LEU A 119 11.25 20.52 9.06
C LEU A 119 9.79 20.92 8.90
N THR A 120 9.13 20.38 7.89
CA THR A 120 7.71 20.59 7.66
C THR A 120 6.91 19.43 8.21
N LEU A 121 5.79 19.73 8.85
CA LEU A 121 4.80 18.72 9.22
C LEU A 121 4.19 18.13 7.94
N ILE A 122 4.48 16.86 7.71
CA ILE A 122 3.94 16.11 6.58
C ILE A 122 2.63 15.45 7.04
N SER A 123 1.58 15.57 6.23
CA SER A 123 0.30 14.93 6.55
C SER A 123 0.33 13.44 6.21
N TYR A 124 -0.57 12.67 6.84
CA TYR A 124 -0.76 11.26 6.50
C TYR A 124 -1.09 11.04 5.01
N HIS A 125 -1.76 12.01 4.37
CA HIS A 125 -2.10 11.95 2.95
C HIS A 125 -0.85 12.05 2.07
N ASP A 126 0.08 12.93 2.41
CA ASP A 126 1.32 13.12 1.65
C ASP A 126 2.20 11.85 1.69
N VAL A 127 2.27 11.20 2.86
CA VAL A 127 2.98 9.91 3.00
C VAL A 127 2.30 8.81 2.20
N ARG A 128 0.95 8.73 2.24
CA ARG A 128 0.17 7.78 1.44
C ARG A 128 0.43 7.99 -0.05
N ASP A 129 0.43 9.22 -0.51
CA ASP A 129 0.54 9.55 -1.93
C ASP A 129 1.94 9.28 -2.47
N VAL A 130 3.00 9.44 -1.67
CA VAL A 130 4.36 8.99 -2.02
C VAL A 130 4.41 7.46 -2.12
N ILE A 131 3.85 6.75 -1.15
CA ILE A 131 3.79 5.28 -1.17
C ILE A 131 2.97 4.79 -2.38
N LEU A 132 1.86 5.46 -2.71
CA LEU A 132 1.01 5.12 -3.84
C LEU A 132 1.59 5.55 -5.19
N ALA A 133 2.38 6.63 -5.25
CA ALA A 133 3.13 7.02 -6.43
C ALA A 133 4.22 5.97 -6.74
N ASP A 134 4.87 5.43 -5.70
CA ASP A 134 5.79 4.31 -5.80
C ASP A 134 5.06 2.97 -6.12
N VAL A 135 3.76 2.85 -5.79
CA VAL A 135 2.86 1.74 -6.21
C VAL A 135 2.52 1.79 -7.71
N SER A 136 2.96 2.81 -8.46
CA SER A 136 3.02 2.75 -9.93
C SER A 136 4.05 1.74 -10.43
N ASN A 137 4.94 1.26 -9.56
CA ASN A 137 5.84 0.14 -9.77
C ASN A 137 5.02 -1.18 -9.74
N PRO A 138 5.09 -2.05 -10.76
CA PRO A 138 4.18 -3.19 -10.98
C PRO A 138 4.13 -4.29 -9.90
N ASP A 139 4.92 -4.18 -8.84
CA ASP A 139 5.11 -5.22 -7.82
C ASP A 139 4.03 -5.25 -6.71
N LEU A 140 3.09 -4.30 -6.70
CA LEU A 140 1.91 -4.30 -5.82
C LEU A 140 0.62 -4.73 -6.52
N LYS A 141 0.73 -5.55 -7.57
CA LYS A 141 -0.42 -6.27 -8.14
C LYS A 141 -0.98 -7.26 -7.11
N ASN A 142 -2.17 -6.96 -6.61
CA ASN A 142 -3.03 -7.90 -5.90
C ASN A 142 -3.19 -9.18 -6.75
N SER A 143 -2.57 -10.27 -6.33
CA SER A 143 -2.65 -11.55 -7.03
C SER A 143 -3.93 -12.28 -6.59
N ARG A 144 -4.84 -12.47 -7.55
CA ARG A 144 -5.94 -13.44 -7.53
C ARG A 144 -6.97 -13.28 -6.42
N SER A 145 -7.67 -12.14 -6.34
CA SER A 145 -9.05 -12.20 -5.82
C SER A 145 -9.96 -12.69 -6.94
N ALA A 146 -10.57 -13.86 -6.78
CA ALA A 146 -11.66 -14.30 -7.63
C ALA A 146 -12.97 -13.77 -7.03
N ASP A 147 -13.87 -13.22 -7.86
CA ASP A 147 -15.22 -12.92 -7.37
C ASP A 147 -16.02 -14.21 -7.09
N TYR A 148 -17.24 -14.07 -6.58
CA TYR A 148 -18.14 -15.21 -6.30
C TYR A 148 -18.37 -16.14 -7.51
N TYR A 149 -18.06 -15.66 -8.73
CA TYR A 149 -18.19 -16.40 -9.98
C TYR A 149 -16.84 -16.94 -10.52
N GLY A 150 -15.75 -16.83 -9.76
CA GLY A 150 -14.46 -17.41 -10.11
C GLY A 150 -13.59 -16.57 -11.05
N LEU A 151 -13.95 -15.31 -11.32
CA LEU A 151 -13.18 -14.44 -12.24
C LEU A 151 -12.04 -13.72 -11.50
N LEU A 152 -10.80 -13.98 -11.93
CA LEU A 152 -9.59 -13.37 -11.36
C LEU A 152 -9.53 -11.86 -11.64
N VAL A 153 -9.44 -11.06 -10.57
CA VAL A 153 -9.27 -9.58 -10.55
C VAL A 153 -7.85 -9.15 -10.85
#